data_AF-A0A820PML4-F1
#
_entry.id   AF-A0A820PML4-F1
#
_cell.length_a   1.000
_cell.length_b   1.000
_cell.length_c   1.000
_cell.angle_alpha   90.00
_cell.angle_beta   90.00
_cell.angle_gamma   90.00
#
_symmetry.space_group_name_H-M   'P 1'
#
loop_
_entity.id
_entity.type
_entity.pdbx_description
1 polymer ?
#
loop_
_entity_poly.entity_id
_entity_poly.type
_entity_poly.pdbx_seq_one_letter_code
_entity_poly.pdbx_strand_id
1 'polypeptide(L)'
;MNPKYNRTYVQGRDFWRGSVPDQLDRGGNPYFCPVGWSRWSFYVTDNFYQKFKGWSICYHGIKFSYGLAILLSGLKPAETAALGEGIYATPSVNYACHPRYAEVKLIQSSANNKFFKNGTYVQFVLECRVHPNNILLKGPQTLNAFNTKIDDNIGNDVIEWLIDNQGKEMVDFNDPNASIVCTGIMVRITDQHPGLLSQSQWWYHSHLCDYKKCCLLDIDVETLRRLKKSDTQCNIMYN
;
A
#
# COMPACT_ATOMS: atom_id res chain seq x y z
N MET A 1 3.56 -2.47 -18.80
CA MET A 1 2.36 -1.74 -18.30
C MET A 1 1.12 -2.17 -19.07
N ASN A 2 -0.07 -2.13 -18.48
CA ASN A 2 -1.34 -2.42 -19.14
C ASN A 2 -2.37 -1.27 -18.92
N PRO A 3 -2.36 -0.22 -19.76
CA PRO A 3 -3.17 0.98 -19.54
C PRO A 3 -4.69 0.74 -19.45
N LYS A 4 -5.21 -0.32 -20.08
CA LYS A 4 -6.63 -0.70 -20.04
C LYS A 4 -7.15 -0.89 -18.60
N TYR A 5 -6.27 -1.30 -17.69
CA TYR A 5 -6.59 -1.58 -16.29
C TYR A 5 -6.04 -0.53 -15.33
N ASN A 6 -5.59 0.62 -15.83
CA ASN A 6 -5.29 1.76 -14.97
C ASN A 6 -6.59 2.32 -14.40
N ARG A 7 -6.53 2.79 -13.17
CA ARG A 7 -7.71 3.30 -12.43
C ARG A 7 -7.31 4.54 -11.65
N THR A 8 -8.26 5.45 -11.46
CA THR A 8 -8.13 6.60 -10.55
C THR A 8 -9.30 6.55 -9.58
N TYR A 9 -8.99 6.16 -8.34
CA TYR A 9 -10.00 5.91 -7.31
C TYR A 9 -10.39 7.22 -6.64
N VAL A 10 -11.43 7.86 -7.19
CA VAL A 10 -12.00 9.11 -6.70
C VAL A 10 -13.49 9.14 -7.02
N GLN A 11 -14.27 9.83 -6.19
CA GLN A 11 -15.69 10.03 -6.43
C GLN A 11 -15.91 10.65 -7.83
N GLY A 12 -16.81 10.08 -8.60
CA GLY A 12 -17.07 10.46 -10.00
C GLY A 12 -16.21 9.72 -11.04
N ARG A 13 -15.26 8.87 -10.62
CA ARG A 13 -14.53 7.93 -11.48
C ARG A 13 -14.63 6.50 -10.93
N ASP A 14 -13.50 5.80 -10.76
CA ASP A 14 -13.43 4.42 -10.30
C ASP A 14 -13.74 4.33 -8.79
N PHE A 15 -14.99 4.52 -8.41
CA PHE A 15 -15.41 4.61 -7.01
C PHE A 15 -16.58 3.67 -6.70
N TRP A 16 -16.52 3.04 -5.52
CA TRP A 16 -17.61 2.29 -4.93
C TRP A 16 -17.54 2.37 -3.40
N ARG A 17 -18.65 2.07 -2.73
CA ARG A 17 -18.74 1.98 -1.27
C ARG A 17 -18.78 0.51 -0.84
N GLY A 18 -18.12 0.18 0.26
CA GLY A 18 -17.99 -1.20 0.72
C GLY A 18 -17.15 -2.06 -0.23
N SER A 19 -17.41 -3.36 -0.26
CA SER A 19 -16.74 -4.28 -1.18
C SER A 19 -17.15 -4.03 -2.63
N VAL A 20 -16.21 -4.23 -3.56
CA VAL A 20 -16.48 -4.08 -5.00
C VAL A 20 -17.63 -5.01 -5.44
N PRO A 21 -18.65 -4.50 -6.15
CA PRO A 21 -19.84 -5.27 -6.50
C PRO A 21 -19.72 -5.98 -7.86
N ASP A 22 -18.58 -6.59 -8.16
CA ASP A 22 -18.28 -7.17 -9.49
C ASP A 22 -18.40 -8.70 -9.57
N GLN A 23 -18.81 -9.35 -8.47
CA GLN A 23 -18.98 -10.81 -8.37
C GLN A 23 -17.73 -11.64 -8.69
N LEU A 24 -16.54 -11.01 -8.75
CA LEU A 24 -15.30 -11.74 -9.01
C LEU A 24 -14.82 -12.45 -7.75
N ASP A 25 -14.40 -13.70 -7.92
CA ASP A 25 -13.87 -14.52 -6.85
C ASP A 25 -12.47 -14.04 -6.41
N ARG A 26 -12.38 -13.66 -5.13
CA ARG A 26 -11.17 -13.13 -4.47
C ARG A 26 -10.76 -13.96 -3.25
N GLY A 27 -11.16 -15.23 -3.20
CA GLY A 27 -10.77 -16.14 -2.11
C GLY A 27 -11.35 -15.72 -0.76
N GLY A 28 -12.60 -15.24 -0.78
CA GLY A 28 -13.32 -14.81 0.43
C GLY A 28 -12.87 -13.49 1.05
N ASN A 29 -11.88 -12.79 0.49
CA ASN A 29 -11.45 -11.48 0.99
C ASN A 29 -12.04 -10.35 0.12
N PRO A 30 -12.83 -9.43 0.71
CA PRO A 30 -13.41 -8.31 -0.04
C PRO A 30 -12.33 -7.34 -0.54
N TYR A 31 -12.60 -6.71 -1.69
CA TYR A 31 -11.78 -5.62 -2.22
C TYR A 31 -12.49 -4.29 -2.03
N PHE A 32 -11.94 -3.45 -1.17
CA PHE A 32 -12.46 -2.12 -0.88
C PHE A 32 -11.83 -1.09 -1.81
N CYS A 33 -12.57 -0.02 -2.12
CA CYS A 33 -12.10 1.04 -3.00
C CYS A 33 -10.90 1.77 -2.36
N PRO A 34 -9.70 1.76 -2.97
CA PRO A 34 -8.54 2.48 -2.44
C PRO A 34 -8.63 3.97 -2.80
N VAL A 35 -9.65 4.65 -2.26
CA VAL A 35 -9.93 6.07 -2.55
C VAL A 35 -8.70 6.93 -2.28
N GLY A 36 -8.37 7.82 -3.21
CA GLY A 36 -7.20 8.69 -3.11
C GLY A 36 -5.94 8.15 -3.78
N TRP A 37 -6.06 7.05 -4.52
CA TRP A 37 -4.94 6.43 -5.23
C TRP A 37 -5.21 6.34 -6.74
N SER A 38 -4.14 6.32 -7.52
CA SER A 38 -4.14 5.93 -8.92
C SER A 38 -3.40 4.61 -9.08
N ARG A 39 -4.00 3.65 -9.76
CA ARG A 39 -3.40 2.36 -10.07
C ARG A 39 -2.80 2.36 -11.45
N TRP A 40 -1.55 1.93 -11.52
CA TRP A 40 -0.81 1.68 -12.74
C TRP A 40 -0.66 0.17 -12.91
N SER A 41 -1.45 -0.41 -13.81
CA SER A 41 -1.51 -1.86 -13.97
C SER A 41 -0.28 -2.41 -14.66
N PHE A 42 0.18 -3.57 -14.20
CA PHE A 42 1.12 -4.37 -14.96
C PHE A 42 0.40 -5.30 -15.92
N TYR A 43 1.11 -5.65 -16.98
CA TYR A 43 0.72 -6.76 -17.83
C TYR A 43 1.37 -8.00 -17.21
N VAL A 44 0.55 -8.96 -16.78
CA VAL A 44 1.01 -10.17 -16.07
C VAL A 44 0.75 -11.43 -16.90
N THR A 45 -0.41 -11.51 -17.56
CA THR A 45 -0.80 -12.62 -18.43
C THR A 45 -2.04 -12.23 -19.25
N ASP A 46 -2.27 -12.91 -20.38
CA ASP A 46 -3.49 -12.75 -21.20
C ASP A 46 -4.75 -13.29 -20.51
N ASN A 47 -4.63 -14.37 -19.74
CA ASN A 47 -5.75 -15.04 -19.07
C ASN A 47 -5.87 -14.65 -17.59
N PHE A 48 -5.72 -13.34 -17.29
CA PHE A 48 -5.60 -12.80 -15.93
C PHE A 48 -6.68 -13.33 -14.97
N TYR A 49 -7.95 -13.28 -15.36
CA TYR A 49 -9.04 -13.72 -14.50
C TYR A 49 -8.98 -15.21 -14.19
N GLN A 50 -8.70 -16.05 -15.20
CA GLN A 50 -8.62 -17.49 -15.02
C GLN A 50 -7.44 -17.87 -14.12
N LYS A 51 -6.28 -17.24 -14.32
CA LYS A 51 -5.06 -17.50 -13.53
C LYS A 51 -5.24 -17.09 -12.06
N PHE A 52 -5.85 -15.94 -11.81
CA PHE A 52 -5.96 -15.36 -10.47
C PHE A 52 -7.35 -15.49 -9.85
N LYS A 53 -8.20 -16.38 -10.37
CA LYS A 53 -9.51 -16.69 -9.78
C LYS A 53 -9.29 -17.21 -8.36
N GLY A 54 -9.98 -16.62 -7.39
CA GLY A 54 -9.82 -17.00 -5.98
C GLY A 54 -8.61 -16.37 -5.29
N TRP A 55 -7.77 -15.63 -6.00
CA TRP A 55 -6.63 -14.93 -5.38
C TRP A 55 -7.10 -13.61 -4.79
N SER A 56 -6.72 -13.35 -3.54
CA SER A 56 -7.05 -12.13 -2.83
C SER A 56 -6.15 -10.98 -3.27
N ILE A 57 -6.69 -9.76 -3.21
CA ILE A 57 -5.91 -8.53 -3.44
C ILE A 57 -5.31 -8.10 -2.11
N CYS A 58 -4.04 -7.72 -2.13
CA CYS A 58 -3.35 -7.14 -0.98
C CYS A 58 -2.37 -6.07 -1.45
N TYR A 59 -1.78 -5.39 -0.49
CA TYR A 59 -0.88 -4.27 -0.67
C TYR A 59 0.41 -4.47 0.11
N HIS A 60 1.52 -4.04 -0.47
CA HIS A 60 2.84 -4.07 0.14
C HIS A 60 3.50 -2.69 0.03
N GLY A 61 3.77 -2.06 1.18
CA GLY A 61 4.47 -0.78 1.21
C GLY A 61 5.94 -0.96 0.83
N ILE A 62 6.50 0.01 0.10
CA ILE A 62 7.89 -0.05 -0.37
C ILE A 62 8.65 1.26 -0.10
N LYS A 63 9.98 1.16 0.03
CA LYS A 63 10.88 2.32 -0.08
C LYS A 63 11.21 2.57 -1.54
N PHE A 64 11.38 3.84 -1.93
CA PHE A 64 11.67 4.22 -3.32
C PHE A 64 12.98 3.61 -3.81
N SER A 65 14.00 3.54 -2.94
CA SER A 65 15.31 2.95 -3.24
C SER A 65 15.25 1.48 -3.65
N TYR A 66 14.24 0.74 -3.19
CA TYR A 66 14.08 -0.68 -3.50
C TYR A 66 13.01 -0.95 -4.56
N GLY A 67 12.22 0.04 -4.95
CA GLY A 67 11.06 -0.15 -5.83
C GLY A 67 11.40 -0.88 -7.12
N LEU A 68 12.42 -0.41 -7.86
CA LEU A 68 12.83 -1.07 -9.10
C LEU A 68 13.37 -2.49 -8.87
N ALA A 69 14.19 -2.69 -7.84
CA ALA A 69 14.73 -4.01 -7.52
C ALA A 69 13.60 -5.01 -7.19
N ILE A 70 12.62 -4.60 -6.39
CA ILE A 70 11.47 -5.44 -6.04
C ILE A 70 10.62 -5.76 -7.29
N LEU A 71 10.43 -4.79 -8.19
CA LEU A 71 9.68 -5.03 -9.42
C LEU A 71 10.38 -6.01 -10.38
N LEU A 72 11.70 -6.00 -10.41
CA LEU A 72 12.50 -6.86 -11.29
C LEU A 72 12.79 -8.24 -10.68
N SER A 73 12.89 -8.33 -9.36
CA SER A 73 13.38 -9.54 -8.68
C SER A 73 12.35 -10.18 -7.75
N GLY A 74 11.26 -9.48 -7.41
CA GLY A 74 10.24 -9.97 -6.49
C GLY A 74 10.47 -9.53 -5.04
N LEU A 75 9.85 -10.24 -4.09
CA LEU A 75 9.85 -9.88 -2.67
C LEU A 75 10.74 -10.80 -1.85
N LYS A 76 11.54 -10.21 -0.96
CA LYS A 76 12.24 -10.94 0.10
C LYS A 76 11.36 -11.03 1.34
N PRO A 77 11.47 -12.11 2.14
CA PRO A 77 10.89 -12.16 3.48
C PRO A 77 11.38 -10.99 4.34
N ALA A 78 10.55 -10.55 5.29
CA ALA A 78 10.95 -9.49 6.21
C ALA A 78 12.07 -9.97 7.14
N GLU A 79 13.10 -9.14 7.32
CA GLU A 79 14.20 -9.42 8.26
C GLU A 79 13.72 -9.40 9.73
N THR A 80 12.70 -8.59 10.03
CA THR A 80 12.08 -8.53 11.37
C THR A 80 10.70 -9.17 11.31
N ALA A 81 10.57 -10.33 11.97
CA ALA A 81 9.40 -11.20 11.93
C ALA A 81 8.47 -10.98 13.14
N ALA A 82 7.65 -9.93 13.12
CA ALA A 82 6.70 -9.64 14.22
C ALA A 82 5.62 -10.73 14.40
N LEU A 83 5.22 -11.37 13.30
CA LEU A 83 4.19 -12.42 13.23
C LEU A 83 4.75 -13.77 12.73
N GLY A 84 6.06 -13.85 12.47
CA GLY A 84 6.72 -15.02 11.85
C GLY A 84 7.50 -14.65 10.58
N GLU A 85 8.24 -15.63 10.07
CA GLU A 85 9.03 -15.51 8.85
C GLU A 85 8.11 -15.53 7.61
N GLY A 86 8.34 -14.60 6.67
CA GLY A 86 7.55 -14.53 5.44
C GLY A 86 7.46 -13.11 4.88
N ILE A 87 6.58 -12.95 3.90
CA ILE A 87 6.30 -11.67 3.24
C ILE A 87 5.10 -11.01 3.92
N TYR A 88 5.24 -9.76 4.34
CA TYR A 88 4.17 -9.02 4.99
C TYR A 88 3.37 -8.23 3.96
N ALA A 89 2.05 -8.41 3.96
CA ALA A 89 1.13 -7.65 3.12
C ALA A 89 -0.12 -7.26 3.92
N THR A 90 -1.03 -6.52 3.32
CA THR A 90 -2.28 -6.11 3.98
C THR A 90 -3.40 -5.93 2.97
N PRO A 91 -4.67 -6.20 3.30
CA PRO A 91 -5.78 -5.84 2.45
C PRO A 91 -6.08 -4.32 2.49
N SER A 92 -5.43 -3.55 3.36
CA SER A 92 -5.64 -2.10 3.51
C SER A 92 -4.50 -1.30 2.88
N VAL A 93 -4.79 -0.54 1.83
CA VAL A 93 -3.85 0.44 1.30
C VAL A 93 -3.55 1.54 2.32
N ASN A 94 -4.49 1.85 3.21
CA ASN A 94 -4.31 2.84 4.28
C ASN A 94 -3.27 2.38 5.30
N TYR A 95 -3.23 1.08 5.62
CA TYR A 95 -2.17 0.50 6.45
C TYR A 95 -0.83 0.45 5.70
N ALA A 96 -0.82 -0.08 4.47
CA ALA A 96 0.38 -0.21 3.64
C ALA A 96 1.09 1.12 3.39
N CYS A 97 0.33 2.22 3.33
CA CYS A 97 0.87 3.55 3.05
C CYS A 97 1.51 4.26 4.25
N HIS A 98 1.50 3.65 5.44
CA HIS A 98 2.18 4.20 6.60
C HIS A 98 3.69 4.36 6.31
N PRO A 99 4.34 5.45 6.72
CA PRO A 99 5.72 5.74 6.31
C PRO A 99 6.79 4.72 6.74
N ARG A 100 6.48 3.90 7.76
CA ARG A 100 7.28 2.71 8.10
C ARG A 100 7.39 1.74 6.93
N TYR A 101 6.29 1.49 6.22
CA TYR A 101 6.21 0.53 5.12
C TYR A 101 6.39 1.20 3.76
N ALA A 102 5.67 2.30 3.48
CA ALA A 102 5.75 3.04 2.22
C ALA A 102 6.37 4.42 2.40
N GLU A 103 7.56 4.64 1.84
CA GLU A 103 8.25 5.93 1.93
C GLU A 103 7.40 7.07 1.33
N VAL A 104 7.43 8.22 2.01
CA VAL A 104 6.88 9.48 1.52
C VAL A 104 8.03 10.26 0.88
N LYS A 105 7.95 10.55 -0.42
CA LYS A 105 8.99 11.31 -1.10
C LYS A 105 8.53 12.72 -1.45
N LEU A 106 9.34 13.71 -1.10
CA LEU A 106 9.19 15.06 -1.65
C LEU A 106 9.54 15.02 -3.16
N ILE A 107 8.65 15.54 -3.98
CA ILE A 107 8.88 15.67 -5.41
C ILE A 107 9.75 16.91 -5.62
N GLN A 108 10.91 16.72 -6.24
CA GLN A 108 11.80 17.83 -6.54
C GLN A 108 11.11 18.80 -7.52
N SER A 109 11.25 20.10 -7.31
CA SER A 109 10.62 21.14 -8.14
C SER A 109 10.93 20.99 -9.63
N SER A 110 12.10 20.45 -9.97
CA SER A 110 12.53 20.14 -11.34
C SER A 110 11.70 19.02 -12.01
N ALA A 111 11.10 18.13 -11.21
CA ALA A 111 10.28 17.00 -11.67
C ALA A 111 8.77 17.33 -11.71
N ASN A 112 8.31 18.32 -10.92
CA ASN A 112 6.89 18.71 -10.81
C ASN A 112 6.24 18.99 -12.16
N ASN A 113 6.91 19.73 -13.04
CA ASN A 113 6.34 20.12 -14.33
C ASN A 113 6.37 19.00 -15.38
N LYS A 114 7.11 17.92 -15.13
CA LYS A 114 7.28 16.81 -16.11
C LYS A 114 6.35 15.64 -15.84
N PHE A 115 6.22 15.21 -14.58
CA PHE A 115 5.59 13.92 -14.27
C PHE A 115 4.44 14.00 -13.25
N PHE A 116 4.45 14.99 -12.36
CA PHE A 116 3.54 15.05 -11.22
C PHE A 116 2.92 16.44 -11.09
N LYS A 117 2.20 16.89 -12.13
CA LYS A 117 1.71 18.27 -12.23
C LYS A 117 1.07 18.71 -10.91
N ASN A 118 1.65 19.75 -10.31
CA ASN A 118 1.21 20.38 -9.04
C ASN A 118 1.30 19.48 -7.78
N GLY A 119 1.93 18.33 -7.85
CA GLY A 119 2.25 17.50 -6.69
C GLY A 119 3.45 18.04 -5.92
N THR A 120 3.47 17.83 -4.60
CA THR A 120 4.62 18.12 -3.73
C THR A 120 5.16 16.86 -3.09
N TYR A 121 4.30 15.88 -2.78
CA TYR A 121 4.69 14.58 -2.23
C TYR A 121 4.14 13.44 -3.06
N VAL A 122 4.86 12.32 -3.07
CA VAL A 122 4.46 11.08 -3.73
C VAL A 122 4.70 9.87 -2.82
N GLN A 123 3.79 8.90 -2.88
CA GLN A 123 3.92 7.60 -2.24
C GLN A 123 3.60 6.47 -3.21
N PHE A 124 4.34 5.37 -3.08
CA PHE A 124 4.12 4.14 -3.82
C PHE A 124 3.82 2.96 -2.89
N VAL A 125 2.86 2.16 -3.30
CA VAL A 125 2.51 0.88 -2.68
C VAL A 125 2.31 -0.13 -3.81
N LEU A 126 2.80 -1.35 -3.65
CA LEU A 126 2.52 -2.42 -4.61
C LEU A 126 1.11 -2.95 -4.39
N GLU A 127 0.35 -3.13 -5.47
CA GLU A 127 -0.85 -3.96 -5.44
C GLU A 127 -0.47 -5.37 -5.90
N CYS A 128 -0.82 -6.36 -5.08
CA CYS A 128 -0.46 -7.75 -5.28
C CYS A 128 -1.70 -8.65 -5.28
N ARG A 129 -1.55 -9.83 -5.90
CA ARG A 129 -2.46 -10.97 -5.75
C ARG A 129 -1.75 -12.05 -4.95
N VAL A 130 -2.45 -12.64 -4.00
CA VAL A 130 -1.96 -13.76 -3.18
C VAL A 130 -2.94 -14.92 -3.24
N HIS A 131 -2.41 -16.14 -3.42
CA HIS A 131 -3.24 -17.34 -3.35
C HIS A 131 -3.68 -17.57 -1.89
N PRO A 132 -4.96 -17.86 -1.61
CA PRO A 132 -5.46 -17.96 -0.24
C PRO A 132 -4.72 -19.01 0.61
N ASN A 133 -4.31 -20.13 0.01
CA ASN A 133 -3.53 -21.18 0.69
C ASN A 133 -2.10 -20.74 1.09
N ASN A 134 -1.61 -19.61 0.57
CA ASN A 134 -0.30 -19.07 0.93
C ASN A 134 -0.39 -17.97 2.00
N ILE A 135 -1.58 -17.63 2.49
CA ILE A 135 -1.75 -16.73 3.63
C ILE A 135 -1.61 -17.58 4.90
N LEU A 136 -0.44 -17.51 5.55
CA LEU A 136 -0.16 -18.26 6.77
C LEU A 136 -0.95 -17.74 7.96
N LEU A 137 -1.07 -16.41 8.04
CA LEU A 137 -1.73 -15.73 9.15
C LEU A 137 -2.39 -14.44 8.68
N LYS A 138 -3.56 -14.14 9.23
CA LYS A 138 -4.15 -12.81 9.25
C LYS A 138 -4.14 -12.35 10.71
N GLY A 139 -3.27 -11.41 11.02
CA GLY A 139 -2.97 -10.98 12.37
C GLY A 139 -3.21 -9.50 12.61
N PRO A 140 -3.00 -9.07 13.86
CA PRO A 140 -3.19 -7.69 14.25
C PRO A 140 -2.12 -6.77 13.65
N GLN A 141 -2.42 -5.48 13.60
CA GLN A 141 -1.46 -4.43 13.26
C GLN A 141 -0.21 -4.48 14.17
N THR A 142 0.95 -4.14 13.60
CA THR A 142 2.25 -4.11 14.29
C THR A 142 2.81 -2.70 14.46
N LEU A 143 1.96 -1.68 14.28
CA LEU A 143 2.29 -0.25 14.38
C LEU A 143 1.86 0.41 15.70
N ASN A 144 1.45 -0.36 16.71
CA ASN A 144 0.99 0.12 18.02
C ASN A 144 -0.23 1.08 17.95
N ALA A 145 -1.05 0.97 16.90
CA ALA A 145 -2.24 1.80 16.69
C ALA A 145 -3.50 1.21 17.38
N PHE A 146 -3.37 0.71 18.61
CA PHE A 146 -4.43 -0.08 19.27
C PHE A 146 -5.71 0.72 19.57
N ASN A 147 -5.58 2.02 19.83
CA ASN A 147 -6.68 2.89 20.26
C ASN A 147 -7.26 3.74 19.11
N THR A 148 -6.92 3.43 17.86
CA THR A 148 -7.43 4.14 16.69
C THR A 148 -7.83 3.15 15.61
N LYS A 149 -8.87 3.48 14.86
CA LYS A 149 -9.22 2.74 13.65
C LYS A 149 -8.21 3.08 12.55
N ILE A 150 -7.63 2.07 11.89
CA ILE A 150 -6.69 2.28 10.79
C ILE A 150 -7.43 2.35 9.44
N ASP A 151 -8.36 1.41 9.22
CA ASP A 151 -9.14 1.31 8.00
C ASP A 151 -10.62 1.18 8.33
N ASP A 152 -11.48 1.78 7.51
CA ASP A 152 -12.89 1.77 7.79
C ASP A 152 -13.57 0.42 7.62
N ASN A 153 -12.99 -0.44 6.77
CA ASN A 153 -13.58 -1.71 6.35
C ASN A 153 -12.83 -2.94 6.87
N ILE A 154 -11.64 -2.76 7.44
CA ILE A 154 -10.75 -3.85 7.87
C ILE A 154 -10.41 -3.67 9.34
N GLY A 155 -10.70 -4.69 10.15
CA GLY A 155 -10.39 -4.71 11.57
C GLY A 155 -8.88 -4.71 11.83
N ASN A 156 -8.44 -3.97 12.86
CA ASN A 156 -7.03 -3.88 13.25
C ASN A 156 -6.44 -5.23 13.68
N ASP A 157 -7.27 -6.22 14.01
CA ASP A 157 -6.94 -7.58 14.46
C ASP A 157 -6.64 -8.54 13.30
N VAL A 158 -6.97 -8.16 12.06
CA VAL A 158 -6.80 -9.00 10.85
C VAL A 158 -6.17 -8.23 9.67
N ILE A 159 -5.60 -7.05 9.93
CA ILE A 159 -5.12 -6.12 8.91
C ILE A 159 -3.74 -6.48 8.36
N GLU A 160 -2.94 -7.27 9.07
CA GLU A 160 -1.60 -7.66 8.63
C GLU A 160 -1.58 -9.13 8.22
N TRP A 161 -1.12 -9.41 7.01
CA TRP A 161 -1.08 -10.76 6.45
C TRP A 161 0.37 -11.23 6.34
N LEU A 162 0.64 -12.42 6.87
CA LEU A 162 1.89 -13.13 6.68
C LEU A 162 1.73 -14.11 5.51
N ILE A 163 2.50 -13.90 4.46
CA ILE A 163 2.47 -14.72 3.25
C ILE A 163 3.68 -15.65 3.24
N ASP A 164 3.43 -16.93 2.97
CA ASP A 164 4.44 -17.96 2.86
C ASP A 164 5.42 -17.66 1.71
N ASN A 165 6.70 -17.62 2.01
CA ASN A 165 7.77 -17.53 1.00
C ASN A 165 8.19 -18.91 0.46
N GLN A 166 7.58 -20.00 0.96
CA GLN A 166 7.81 -21.38 0.53
C GLN A 166 9.28 -21.79 0.65
N GLY A 167 9.97 -21.29 1.69
CA GLY A 167 11.40 -21.52 1.90
C GLY A 167 12.33 -20.81 0.91
N LYS A 168 11.81 -19.94 0.03
CA LYS A 168 12.62 -19.17 -0.93
C LYS A 168 13.22 -17.93 -0.27
N GLU A 169 14.47 -17.61 -0.59
CA GLU A 169 15.09 -16.34 -0.18
C GLU A 169 14.35 -15.13 -0.80
N MET A 170 13.77 -15.33 -1.99
CA MET A 170 13.06 -14.31 -2.74
C MET A 170 11.92 -14.96 -3.52
N VAL A 171 10.73 -14.37 -3.45
CA VAL A 171 9.57 -14.78 -4.25
C VAL A 171 9.53 -13.93 -5.51
N ASP A 172 10.01 -14.50 -6.61
CA ASP A 172 9.98 -13.89 -7.95
C ASP A 172 8.52 -13.78 -8.45
N PHE A 173 8.11 -12.57 -8.84
CA PHE A 173 6.77 -12.34 -9.39
C PHE A 173 6.51 -13.03 -10.74
N ASN A 174 7.56 -13.45 -11.45
CA ASN A 174 7.46 -14.17 -12.71
C ASN A 174 7.39 -15.69 -12.54
N ASP A 175 7.65 -16.21 -11.34
CA ASP A 175 7.51 -17.64 -11.06
C ASP A 175 6.02 -18.04 -11.19
N PRO A 176 5.68 -19.03 -12.04
CA PRO A 176 4.30 -19.51 -12.18
C PRO A 176 3.72 -20.06 -10.87
N ASN A 177 4.58 -20.46 -9.94
CA ASN A 177 4.22 -20.98 -8.61
C ASN A 177 4.46 -19.96 -7.49
N ALA A 178 4.64 -18.67 -7.81
CA ALA A 178 4.82 -17.62 -6.82
C ALA A 178 3.64 -17.58 -5.84
N SER A 179 3.92 -17.49 -4.55
CA SER A 179 2.88 -17.33 -3.52
C SER A 179 2.17 -15.98 -3.61
N ILE A 180 2.84 -14.97 -4.16
CA ILE A 180 2.37 -13.61 -4.35
C ILE A 180 2.89 -13.03 -5.66
N VAL A 181 2.06 -12.27 -6.37
CA VAL A 181 2.41 -11.64 -7.65
C VAL A 181 2.04 -10.16 -7.62
N CYS A 182 2.94 -9.27 -8.02
CA CYS A 182 2.63 -7.85 -8.18
C CYS A 182 1.84 -7.60 -9.47
N THR A 183 0.66 -7.00 -9.35
CA THR A 183 -0.26 -6.75 -10.46
C THR A 183 -0.36 -5.27 -10.84
N GLY A 184 0.23 -4.38 -10.03
CA GLY A 184 0.35 -2.97 -10.33
C GLY A 184 1.00 -2.17 -9.21
N ILE A 185 1.19 -0.88 -9.46
CA ILE A 185 1.62 0.10 -8.45
C ILE A 185 0.45 1.04 -8.17
N MET A 186 0.19 1.24 -6.88
CA MET A 186 -0.66 2.30 -6.37
C MET A 186 0.20 3.54 -6.14
N VAL A 187 -0.22 4.66 -6.73
CA VAL A 187 0.46 5.96 -6.62
C VAL A 187 -0.50 6.95 -5.98
N ARG A 188 -0.01 7.66 -4.97
CA ARG A 188 -0.71 8.81 -4.37
C ARG A 188 0.19 10.02 -4.47
N ILE A 189 -0.35 11.11 -5.00
CA ILE A 189 0.33 12.40 -5.11
C ILE A 189 -0.45 13.40 -4.27
N THR A 190 0.22 14.23 -3.48
CA THR A 190 -0.42 15.24 -2.64
C THR A 190 0.31 16.57 -2.70
N ASP A 191 -0.41 17.67 -2.45
CA ASP A 191 0.15 19.03 -2.38
C ASP A 191 0.84 19.33 -1.02
N GLN A 192 0.48 18.59 0.03
CA GLN A 192 1.10 18.62 1.34
C GLN A 192 1.52 17.21 1.78
N HIS A 193 2.16 17.08 2.94
CA HIS A 193 2.56 15.77 3.45
C HIS A 193 1.32 14.87 3.63
N PRO A 194 1.30 13.62 3.10
CA PRO A 194 0.13 12.75 3.10
C PRO A 194 -0.33 12.32 4.50
N GLY A 195 0.51 12.54 5.52
CA GLY A 195 0.13 12.41 6.92
C GLY A 195 -0.92 13.42 7.40
N LEU A 196 -1.26 14.43 6.60
CA LEU A 196 -2.33 15.38 6.89
C LEU A 196 -3.68 14.94 6.30
N LEU A 197 -3.72 13.93 5.45
CA LEU A 197 -4.96 13.37 4.92
C LEU A 197 -5.81 12.75 6.03
N SER A 198 -7.14 12.78 5.90
CA SER A 198 -8.07 12.22 6.89
C SER A 198 -7.84 10.73 7.15
N GLN A 199 -7.61 9.94 6.09
CA GLN A 199 -7.30 8.51 6.17
C GLN A 199 -5.92 8.19 6.76
N SER A 200 -5.05 9.20 6.92
CA SER A 200 -3.73 9.05 7.53
C SER A 200 -3.70 9.56 8.97
N GLN A 201 -4.81 10.05 9.53
CA GLN A 201 -4.81 10.64 10.88
C GLN A 201 -4.44 9.64 11.99
N TRP A 202 -4.68 8.35 11.76
CA TRP A 202 -4.27 7.29 12.68
C TRP A 202 -2.74 7.19 12.85
N TRP A 203 -1.95 7.74 11.92
CA TRP A 203 -0.48 7.78 12.00
C TRP A 203 0.00 8.46 13.28
N TYR A 204 -0.67 9.51 13.74
CA TYR A 204 -0.26 10.22 14.97
C TYR A 204 -0.52 9.42 16.26
N HIS A 205 -1.20 8.29 16.15
CA HIS A 205 -1.50 7.36 17.24
C HIS A 205 -0.78 6.02 17.07
N SER A 206 0.13 5.92 16.09
CA SER A 206 0.96 4.74 15.82
C SER A 206 2.40 4.97 16.31
N HIS A 207 3.34 4.10 15.91
CA HIS A 207 4.78 4.32 16.05
C HIS A 207 5.28 5.72 15.63
N LEU A 208 4.55 6.45 14.77
CA LEU A 208 4.90 7.83 14.42
C LEU A 208 4.81 8.82 15.61
N CYS A 209 4.18 8.44 16.73
CA CYS A 209 4.17 9.25 17.95
C CYS A 209 5.50 9.19 18.73
N ASP A 210 6.31 8.15 18.52
CA ASP A 210 7.57 7.91 19.22
C ASP A 210 8.74 8.48 18.42
N TYR A 211 9.24 9.65 18.84
CA TYR A 211 10.33 10.36 18.16
C TYR A 211 11.57 9.48 17.93
N LYS A 212 11.91 8.59 18.88
CA LYS A 212 13.08 7.69 18.75
C LYS A 212 12.88 6.65 17.66
N LYS A 213 11.64 6.23 17.39
CA LYS A 213 11.31 5.32 16.29
C LYS A 213 11.19 6.05 14.95
N CYS A 214 10.79 7.32 14.99
CA CYS A 214 10.59 8.15 13.80
C CYS A 214 11.88 8.65 13.14
N CYS A 215 12.97 8.82 13.89
CA CYS A 215 14.22 9.33 13.32
C CYS A 215 14.77 8.46 12.18
N LEU A 216 14.37 7.18 12.12
CA LEU A 216 14.72 6.25 11.05
C LEU A 216 13.83 6.36 9.80
N LEU A 217 12.77 7.18 9.84
CA LEU A 217 11.80 7.30 8.74
C LEU A 217 12.08 8.48 7.80
N ASP A 218 13.08 9.31 8.09
CA ASP A 218 13.42 10.53 7.33
C ASP A 218 12.21 11.48 7.16
N ILE A 219 11.41 11.62 8.23
CA ILE A 219 10.24 12.50 8.27
C ILE A 219 10.47 13.57 9.32
N ASP A 220 10.28 14.82 8.92
CA ASP A 220 10.20 15.94 9.85
C ASP A 220 8.86 15.90 10.61
N VAL A 221 8.84 15.10 11.67
CA VAL A 221 7.66 14.90 12.53
C VAL A 221 7.24 16.19 13.24
N GLU A 222 8.19 17.08 13.53
CA GLU A 222 7.89 18.36 14.19
C GLU A 222 7.14 19.30 13.25
N THR A 223 7.63 19.46 12.01
CA THR A 223 6.91 20.20 10.98
C THR A 223 5.55 19.59 10.71
N LEU A 224 5.46 18.26 10.59
CA LEU A 224 4.19 17.57 10.36
C LEU A 224 3.17 17.81 11.50
N ARG A 225 3.62 17.75 12.76
CA ARG A 225 2.78 18.07 13.94
C ARG A 225 2.33 19.53 13.95
N ARG A 226 3.22 20.46 13.57
CA ARG A 226 2.88 21.89 13.47
C ARG A 226 1.81 22.12 12.40
N LEU A 227 1.98 21.54 11.21
CA LEU A 227 1.00 21.63 10.11
C LEU A 227 -0.36 21.05 10.52
N LYS A 228 -0.37 19.93 11.25
CA LYS A 228 -1.60 19.36 11.80
C LYS A 228 -2.28 20.30 12.82
N LYS A 229 -1.51 20.95 13.70
CA LYS A 229 -2.05 21.90 14.68
C LYS A 229 -2.61 23.17 14.03
N SER A 230 -2.09 23.57 12.87
CA SER A 230 -2.60 24.71 12.10
C SER A 230 -3.76 24.35 11.16
N ASP A 231 -4.30 23.14 11.26
CA ASP A 231 -5.38 22.63 10.39
C ASP A 231 -5.06 22.75 8.89
N THR A 232 -3.79 22.57 8.54
CA THR A 232 -3.34 22.62 7.15
C THR A 232 -3.98 21.50 6.36
N GLN A 233 -4.75 21.87 5.34
CA GLN A 233 -5.40 20.93 4.44
C GLN A 233 -4.40 20.28 3.49
N CYS A 234 -4.63 19.01 3.19
CA CYS A 234 -3.84 18.24 2.22
C CYS A 234 -4.78 17.66 1.17
N ASN A 235 -4.52 17.99 -0.08
CA ASN A 235 -5.30 17.58 -1.23
C ASN A 235 -4.58 16.47 -1.99
N ILE A 236 -5.35 15.52 -2.49
CA ILE A 236 -4.87 14.49 -3.40
C ILE A 236 -4.90 15.06 -4.81
N MET A 237 -3.76 14.95 -5.49
CA MET A 237 -3.58 15.43 -6.84
C MET A 237 -3.76 14.26 -7.81
N TYR A 238 -4.57 14.48 -8.84
CA TYR A 238 -4.80 13.52 -9.91
C TYR A 238 -4.27 14.10 -11.22
N ASN A 239 -3.57 13.26 -12.00
CA ASN A 239 -3.08 13.61 -13.34
C ASN A 239 -4.17 13.47 -14.40
#